data_AF-A0A6B3FFP1-F1
#
_entry.id   AF-A0A6B3FFP1-F1
#
_cell.length_a   1.000
_cell.length_b   1.000
_cell.length_c   1.000
_cell.angle_alpha   90.00
_cell.angle_beta   90.00
_cell.angle_gamma   90.00
#
_symmetry.space_group_name_H-M   'P 1'
#
loop_
_entity.id
_entity.type
_entity.pdbx_description
1 polymer ?
#
loop_
_entity_poly.entity_id
_entity_poly.type
_entity_poly.pdbx_seq_one_letter_code
_entity_poly.pdbx_strand_id
1 'polypeptide(L)' 'DDPDRGGIFAPPVPVPADAPLLDRVIALSGRRPDWRPSVA' A
#
# COMPACT_ATOMS: atom_id res chain seq x y z
N ASP A 1 2.92 21.65 3.51
CA ASP A 1 2.71 20.32 4.10
C ASP A 1 2.66 20.48 5.61
N ASP A 2 1.49 20.20 6.19
CA ASP A 2 1.30 20.21 7.63
C ASP A 2 1.85 18.87 8.16
N PRO A 3 2.93 18.86 8.96
CA PRO A 3 3.57 17.63 9.42
C PRO A 3 2.65 16.79 10.31
N ASP A 4 1.61 17.40 10.89
CA ASP A 4 0.63 16.73 11.74
C ASP A 4 -0.54 16.14 10.92
N ARG A 5 -0.70 16.59 9.68
CA ARG A 5 -1.64 16.03 8.71
C ARG A 5 -0.95 14.88 8.00
N GLY A 6 -0.92 13.71 8.64
CA GLY A 6 -0.38 12.47 8.07
C GLY A 6 -0.76 12.33 6.58
N GLY A 7 0.20 11.88 5.77
CA GLY A 7 0.06 11.85 4.31
C GLY A 7 -1.22 11.18 3.82
N ILE A 8 -1.66 11.50 2.59
CA ILE A 8 -2.90 10.96 2.01
C ILE A 8 -2.91 9.42 1.89
N PHE A 9 -1.73 8.81 1.93
CA PHE A 9 -1.54 7.37 1.95
C PHE A 9 -1.10 6.91 3.33
N ALA A 10 -1.54 5.71 3.71
CA ALA A 10 -1.00 5.02 4.87
C ALA A 10 0.49 4.67 4.64
N PRO A 11 1.24 4.39 5.72
CA PRO A 11 2.63 3.96 5.59
C PRO A 11 2.77 2.76 4.63
N PRO A 12 3.84 2.72 3.80
CA PRO A 12 4.06 1.62 2.88
C PRO A 12 4.14 0.26 3.58
N VAL A 13 3.61 -0.77 2.95
CA VAL A 13 3.73 -2.16 3.39
C VAL A 13 5.04 -2.75 2.83
N PRO A 14 5.88 -3.44 3.62
CA PRO A 14 7.06 -4.12 3.10
C PRO A 14 6.69 -5.24 2.12
N VAL A 15 7.36 -5.28 0.96
CA VAL A 15 7.26 -6.35 -0.04
C VAL A 15 8.66 -6.66 -0.61
N PRO A 16 8.90 -7.88 -1.12
CA PRO A 16 10.13 -8.21 -1.83
C PRO A 16 10.39 -7.26 -3.01
N ALA A 17 11.66 -6.95 -3.28
CA ALA A 17 12.03 -6.02 -4.35
C ALA A 17 11.69 -6.56 -5.76
N ASP A 18 11.63 -7.88 -5.89
CA ASP A 18 11.29 -8.64 -7.09
C ASP A 18 9.79 -9.00 -7.19
N ALA A 19 8.96 -8.52 -6.26
CA ALA A 19 7.52 -8.68 -6.35
C ALA A 19 6.96 -8.06 -7.64
N PRO A 20 5.83 -8.57 -8.18
CA PRO A 20 5.13 -7.98 -9.31
C PRO A 20 4.95 -6.46 -9.14
N LEU A 21 5.03 -5.71 -10.24
CA LEU A 21 4.91 -4.24 -10.21
C LEU A 21 3.62 -3.79 -9.52
N LEU A 22 2.50 -4.49 -9.78
CA LEU A 22 1.22 -4.20 -9.16
C LEU A 22 1.28 -4.33 -7.62
N ASP A 23 1.87 -5.40 -7.11
CA ASP A 23 2.02 -5.63 -5.67
C ASP A 23 2.83 -4.51 -5.01
N ARG A 24 3.90 -4.07 -5.67
CA ARG A 24 4.74 -2.96 -5.21
C ARG A 24 3.96 -1.63 -5.16
N VAL A 25 3.14 -1.34 -6.17
CA VAL A 25 2.31 -0.12 -6.21
C VAL A 25 1.20 -0.16 -5.15
N ILE A 26 0.55 -1.32 -4.96
CA ILE A 26 -0.45 -1.50 -3.89
C ILE A 26 0.21 -1.28 -2.52
N ALA A 27 1.39 -1.87 -2.30
CA ALA A 27 2.14 -1.73 -1.07
C ALA A 27 2.54 -0.28 -0.76
N LEU A 28 2.92 0.51 -1.78
CA LEU A 28 3.22 1.94 -1.64
C LEU A 28 2.01 2.78 -1.20
N SER A 29 0.79 2.34 -1.50
CA SER A 29 -0.44 2.99 -1.02
C SER A 29 -0.80 2.64 0.44
N GLY A 30 -0.01 1.77 1.08
CA GLY A 30 -0.23 1.27 2.43
C GLY A 30 -1.26 0.14 2.52
N ARG A 31 -1.51 -0.58 1.42
CA ARG A 31 -2.42 -1.73 1.36
C ARG A 31 -1.64 -3.03 1.19
N ARG A 32 -2.17 -4.14 1.71
CA ARG A 32 -1.57 -5.46 1.48
C ARG A 32 -1.87 -5.94 0.05
N PRO A 33 -0.89 -6.47 -0.70
CA PRO A 33 -1.08 -6.95 -2.07
C PRO A 33 -2.08 -8.11 -2.21
N ASP A 34 -2.24 -8.91 -1.15
CA ASP A 34 -3.19 -10.03 -1.08
C ASP A 34 -4.61 -9.59 -0.70
N TRP A 35 -4.90 -8.29 -0.68
CA TRP A 35 -6.25 -7.79 -0.47
C TRP A 35 -7.20 -8.39 -1.53
N ARG A 36 -8.30 -8.98 -1.04
CA ARG A 36 -9.39 -9.45 -1.87
C ARG A 36 -10.66 -8.76 -1.39
N PRO A 37 -11.48 -8.19 -2.28
CA PRO A 37 -12.79 -7.70 -1.89
C PRO A 37 -13.59 -8.88 -1.33
N SER A 38 -14.19 -8.72 -0.15
CA SER A 38 -15.25 -9.63 0.27
C SER A 38 -16.40 -9.47 -0.71
N VAL A 39 -16.86 -10.57 -1.31
CA VAL A 39 -18.10 -10.55 -2.08
C VAL A 39 -19.20 -10.09 -1.13
N ALA A 40 -19.89 -9.01 -1.51
CA ALA A 40 -21.05 -8.50 -0.80
C ALA A 40 -22.21 -9.51 -0.87
#